data_AF-A0A960CFB8-F1
#
_entry.id   AF-A0A960CFB8-F1
#
_cell.length_a   1.000
_cell.length_b   1.000
_cell.length_c   1.000
_cell.angle_alpha   90.00
_cell.angle_beta   90.00
_cell.angle_gamma   90.00
#
_symmetry.space_group_name_H-M   'P 1'
#
loop_
_entity.id
_entity.type
_entity.pdbx_description
1 polymer ?
#
loop_
_entity_poly.entity_id
_entity_poly.type
_entity_poly.pdbx_seq_one_letter_code
_entity_poly.pdbx_strand_id
1 'polypeptide(L)'
;MRPSHSTSRVRDEAGSATVLVAALVAALIGLTLGAVVAGGVVIARHRAQAAADLAALAGASRLSAGPDAACRTAGAIGSAMGASLGGCEVDHLDVIVTCTVRLGGWTESAVSALARAGPVRVR
;
A
#
# COMPACT_ATOMS: atom_id res chain seq x y z
N MET A 1 41.52 -61.07 -4.94
CA MET A 1 40.90 -60.32 -3.83
C MET A 1 40.98 -58.83 -4.13
N ARG A 2 39.85 -58.16 -4.42
CA ARG A 2 39.51 -56.75 -4.10
C ARG A 2 38.37 -56.25 -5.02
N PRO A 3 37.13 -56.14 -4.52
CA PRO A 3 36.12 -55.32 -5.18
C PRO A 3 36.34 -53.84 -4.79
N SER A 4 36.43 -52.94 -5.76
CA SER A 4 36.45 -51.50 -5.52
C SER A 4 35.03 -50.94 -5.55
N HIS A 5 34.66 -50.31 -4.45
CA HIS A 5 33.39 -49.60 -4.24
C HIS A 5 33.23 -48.41 -5.17
N SER A 6 32.15 -48.37 -5.97
CA SER A 6 31.75 -47.22 -6.81
C SER A 6 30.39 -46.64 -6.41
N THR A 7 30.04 -46.63 -5.12
CA THR A 7 28.73 -46.20 -4.61
C THR A 7 28.66 -44.75 -4.11
N SER A 8 29.75 -43.96 -4.23
CA SER A 8 29.80 -42.59 -3.68
C SER A 8 29.25 -41.52 -4.63
N ARG A 9 29.58 -41.53 -5.93
CA ARG A 9 29.18 -40.47 -6.88
C ARG A 9 27.66 -40.26 -6.97
N VAL A 10 26.90 -41.31 -7.26
CA VAL A 10 25.43 -41.24 -7.42
C VAL A 10 24.73 -40.67 -6.17
N ARG A 11 25.31 -40.86 -4.98
CA ARG A 11 24.76 -40.39 -3.70
C ARG A 11 25.07 -38.90 -3.46
N ASP A 12 26.26 -38.45 -3.88
CA ASP A 12 26.66 -37.03 -3.83
C ASP A 12 25.90 -36.18 -4.87
N GLU A 13 25.67 -36.69 -6.09
CA GLU A 13 24.86 -35.98 -7.10
C GLU A 13 23.40 -35.84 -6.68
N ALA A 14 22.80 -36.87 -6.08
CA ALA A 14 21.44 -36.79 -5.55
C ALA A 14 21.33 -35.80 -4.37
N GLY A 15 22.33 -35.79 -3.47
CA GLY A 15 22.42 -34.81 -2.39
C GLY A 15 22.55 -33.38 -2.90
N SER A 16 23.47 -33.14 -3.83
CA SER A 16 23.67 -31.82 -4.47
C SER A 16 22.42 -31.34 -5.22
N ALA A 17 21.75 -32.24 -5.96
CA ALA A 17 20.50 -31.93 -6.64
C ALA A 17 19.40 -31.51 -5.65
N THR A 18 19.26 -32.21 -4.52
CA THR A 18 18.27 -31.82 -3.49
C THR A 18 18.59 -30.48 -2.84
N VAL A 19 19.86 -30.16 -2.60
CA VAL A 19 20.28 -28.86 -2.05
C VAL A 19 19.97 -27.73 -3.03
N LEU A 20 20.24 -27.93 -4.32
CA LEU A 20 19.96 -26.93 -5.35
C LEU A 20 18.46 -26.70 -5.52
N VAL A 21 17.65 -27.76 -5.53
CA VAL A 21 16.19 -27.65 -5.55
C VAL A 21 15.68 -26.93 -4.30
N ALA A 22 16.19 -27.28 -3.11
CA ALA A 22 15.82 -26.61 -1.87
C ALA A 22 16.17 -25.11 -1.89
N ALA A 23 17.34 -24.75 -2.43
CA ALA A 23 17.76 -23.36 -2.58
C ALA A 23 16.86 -22.58 -3.56
N LEU A 24 16.49 -23.18 -4.69
CA LEU A 24 15.55 -22.57 -5.65
C LEU A 24 14.15 -22.38 -5.05
N VAL A 25 13.64 -23.40 -4.34
CA VAL A 25 12.36 -23.30 -3.64
C VAL A 25 12.41 -22.20 -2.59
N ALA A 26 13.47 -22.13 -1.78
CA ALA A 26 13.66 -21.05 -0.81
C ALA A 26 13.72 -19.67 -1.47
N ALA A 27 14.40 -19.53 -2.61
CA ALA A 27 14.47 -18.28 -3.36
C ALA A 27 13.10 -17.86 -3.92
N LEU A 28 12.32 -18.80 -4.46
CA LEU A 28 10.96 -18.54 -4.95
C LEU A 28 10.02 -18.14 -3.80
N ILE A 29 10.11 -18.81 -2.65
CA ILE A 29 9.36 -18.44 -1.44
C ILE A 29 9.76 -17.02 -1.01
N GLY A 30 11.06 -16.71 -0.96
CA GLY A 30 11.54 -15.38 -0.60
C GLY A 30 11.01 -14.29 -1.54
N LEU A 31 11.06 -14.51 -2.85
CA LEU A 31 10.58 -13.57 -3.86
C LEU A 31 9.06 -13.36 -3.76
N THR A 32 8.28 -14.43 -3.60
CA THR A 32 6.83 -14.35 -3.48
C THR A 32 6.40 -13.64 -2.20
N LEU A 33 7.01 -13.94 -1.06
CA LEU A 33 6.77 -13.20 0.19
C LEU A 33 7.12 -11.72 0.04
N GLY A 34 8.28 -11.43 -0.56
CA GLY A 34 8.69 -10.05 -0.85
C GLY A 34 7.68 -9.30 -1.72
N ALA A 35 7.18 -9.95 -2.78
CA ALA A 35 6.18 -9.38 -3.67
C ALA A 35 4.83 -9.14 -2.95
N VAL A 36 4.41 -10.06 -2.07
CA VAL A 36 3.18 -9.89 -1.26
C VAL A 36 3.29 -8.68 -0.34
N VAL A 37 4.42 -8.51 0.35
CA VAL A 37 4.65 -7.35 1.23
C VAL A 37 4.66 -6.05 0.42
N ALA A 38 5.43 -6.00 -0.67
CA ALA A 38 5.49 -4.83 -1.54
C ALA A 38 4.11 -4.47 -2.12
N GLY A 39 3.36 -5.48 -2.60
CA GLY A 39 2.01 -5.32 -3.11
C GLY A 39 1.06 -4.73 -2.06
N GLY A 40 1.12 -5.21 -0.82
CA GLY A 40 0.32 -4.67 0.29
C GLY A 40 0.58 -3.18 0.54
N VAL A 41 1.85 -2.76 0.53
CA VAL A 41 2.23 -1.35 0.71
C VAL A 41 1.72 -0.48 -0.45
N VAL A 42 1.89 -0.94 -1.69
CA VAL A 42 1.44 -0.23 -2.89
C VAL A 42 -0.08 -0.06 -2.90
N ILE A 43 -0.83 -1.12 -2.60
CA ILE A 43 -2.30 -1.07 -2.53
C ILE A 43 -2.76 -0.09 -1.44
N ALA A 44 -2.13 -0.11 -0.27
CA ALA A 44 -2.49 0.80 0.81
C ALA A 44 -2.22 2.27 0.44
N ARG A 45 -1.09 2.56 -0.24
CA ARG A 45 -0.78 3.89 -0.76
C ARG A 45 -1.81 4.36 -1.77
N HIS A 46 -2.17 3.52 -2.75
CA HIS A 46 -3.18 3.86 -3.74
C HIS A 46 -4.55 4.11 -3.11
N ARG A 47 -4.96 3.30 -2.12
CA ARG A 47 -6.21 3.53 -1.40
C ARG A 47 -6.22 4.83 -0.61
N ALA A 48 -5.13 5.16 0.08
CA ALA A 48 -5.03 6.42 0.80
C ALA A 48 -5.12 7.62 -0.16
N GLN A 49 -4.46 7.54 -1.32
CA GLN A 49 -4.49 8.60 -2.32
C GLN A 49 -5.89 8.77 -2.92
N ALA A 50 -6.53 7.67 -3.34
CA ALA A 50 -7.88 7.72 -3.89
C ALA A 50 -8.91 8.26 -2.89
N ALA A 51 -8.76 7.91 -1.60
CA ALA A 51 -9.60 8.47 -0.55
C ALA A 51 -9.38 9.98 -0.37
N ALA A 52 -8.13 10.44 -0.36
CA ALA A 52 -7.79 11.85 -0.26
C ALA A 52 -8.34 12.65 -1.45
N ASP A 53 -8.18 12.16 -2.68
CA ASP A 53 -8.64 12.83 -3.90
C ASP A 53 -10.17 12.98 -3.93
N LEU A 54 -10.91 11.91 -3.61
CA LEU A 54 -12.37 11.94 -3.55
C LEU A 54 -12.88 12.83 -2.40
N ALA A 55 -12.22 12.79 -1.24
CA ALA A 55 -12.57 13.64 -0.11
C ALA A 55 -12.32 15.12 -0.42
N ALA A 56 -11.20 15.46 -1.06
CA ALA A 56 -10.88 16.83 -1.47
C ALA A 56 -11.89 17.37 -2.49
N LEU A 57 -12.23 16.59 -3.53
CA LEU A 57 -13.25 16.98 -4.51
C LEU A 57 -14.64 17.15 -3.88
N ALA A 58 -15.02 16.25 -2.97
CA ALA A 58 -16.28 16.35 -2.23
C ALA A 58 -16.31 17.58 -1.33
N GLY A 59 -15.22 17.89 -0.63
CA GLY A 59 -15.09 19.12 0.14
C GLY A 59 -15.18 20.36 -0.74
N ALA A 60 -14.47 20.40 -1.87
CA ALA A 60 -14.53 21.50 -2.82
C ALA A 60 -15.94 21.74 -3.37
N SER A 61 -16.72 20.67 -3.63
CA SER A 61 -18.12 20.78 -4.07
C SER A 61 -19.05 21.46 -3.06
N ARG A 62 -18.67 21.44 -1.77
CA ARG A 62 -19.44 22.01 -0.65
C ARG A 62 -18.83 23.29 -0.09
N LEU A 63 -17.80 23.83 -0.74
CA LEU A 63 -17.09 25.01 -0.27
C LEU A 63 -17.98 26.27 -0.21
N SER A 64 -18.97 26.38 -1.11
CA SER A 64 -19.97 27.46 -1.09
C SER A 64 -20.85 27.49 0.17
N ALA A 65 -20.96 26.37 0.88
CA ALA A 65 -21.67 26.27 2.15
C ALA A 65 -20.76 26.58 3.37
N GLY A 66 -19.50 26.95 3.14
CA GLY A 66 -18.52 27.30 4.16
C GLY A 66 -17.49 26.20 4.44
N PRO A 67 -16.37 26.55 5.11
CA PRO A 67 -15.24 25.65 5.34
C PRO A 67 -15.61 24.44 6.20
N ASP A 68 -16.45 24.63 7.23
CA ASP A 68 -16.89 23.52 8.07
C ASP A 68 -17.75 22.51 7.31
N ALA A 69 -18.60 22.99 6.39
CA ALA A 69 -19.42 22.11 5.55
C ALA A 69 -18.55 21.32 4.55
N ALA A 70 -17.53 21.95 3.99
CA ALA A 70 -16.53 21.29 3.15
C ALA A 70 -15.80 20.18 3.92
N CYS A 71 -15.26 20.47 5.11
CA CYS A 71 -14.53 19.49 5.90
C CYS A 71 -15.41 18.36 6.45
N ARG A 72 -16.67 18.63 6.84
CA ARG A 72 -17.60 17.57 7.20
C ARG A 72 -17.88 16.62 6.03
N THR A 73 -18.06 17.17 4.83
CA THR A 73 -18.33 16.37 3.63
C THR A 73 -17.10 15.54 3.23
N ALA A 74 -15.90 16.15 3.26
CA ALA A 74 -14.64 15.46 3.04
C ALA A 74 -14.44 14.31 4.05
N GLY A 75 -14.73 14.55 5.33
CA GLY A 75 -14.71 13.56 6.40
C GLY A 75 -15.66 12.39 6.16
N ALA A 76 -16.89 12.67 5.73
CA ALA A 76 -17.89 11.63 5.41
C ALA A 76 -17.42 10.75 4.25
N ILE A 77 -16.86 11.33 3.18
CA ILE A 77 -16.34 10.57 2.04
C ILE A 77 -15.08 9.79 2.42
N GLY A 78 -14.14 10.39 3.16
CA GLY A 78 -12.95 9.69 3.65
C GLY A 78 -13.32 8.45 4.48
N SER A 79 -14.28 8.61 5.40
CA SER A 79 -14.79 7.51 6.23
C SER A 79 -15.47 6.42 5.41
N ALA A 80 -16.28 6.80 4.41
CA ALA A 80 -16.92 5.85 3.49
C ALA A 80 -15.89 5.06 2.66
N MET A 81 -14.74 5.66 2.36
CA MET A 81 -13.61 5.02 1.68
C MET A 81 -12.75 4.15 2.62
N GLY A 82 -13.11 4.05 3.91
CA GLY A 82 -12.34 3.32 4.91
C GLY A 82 -11.04 4.01 5.34
N ALA A 83 -10.95 5.33 5.15
CA ALA A 83 -9.84 6.16 5.61
C ALA A 83 -10.28 7.07 6.75
N SER A 84 -9.38 7.32 7.71
CA SER A 84 -9.59 8.36 8.72
C SER A 84 -9.09 9.71 8.20
N LEU A 85 -9.78 10.79 8.53
CA LEU A 85 -9.33 12.15 8.22
C LEU A 85 -8.17 12.52 9.17
N GLY A 86 -6.97 12.67 8.63
CA GLY A 86 -5.79 13.15 9.38
C GLY A 86 -5.73 14.68 9.46
N GLY A 87 -6.41 15.37 8.56
CA GLY A 87 -6.52 16.83 8.54
C GLY A 87 -7.42 17.30 7.40
N CYS A 88 -8.06 18.45 7.59
CA CYS A 88 -8.78 19.17 6.56
C CYS A 88 -8.56 20.66 6.75
N GLU A 89 -8.09 21.31 5.70
CA GLU A 89 -7.81 22.73 5.67
C GLU A 89 -8.43 23.33 4.42
N VAL A 90 -9.00 24.51 4.56
CA VAL A 90 -9.56 25.29 3.46
C VAL A 90 -8.71 26.55 3.32
N ASP A 91 -7.94 26.61 2.24
CA ASP A 91 -7.11 27.75 1.88
C ASP A 91 -7.78 28.50 0.72
N HIS A 92 -8.46 29.60 1.04
CA HIS A 92 -9.27 30.37 0.08
C HIS A 92 -10.32 29.51 -0.67
N LEU A 93 -9.99 29.08 -1.89
CA LEU A 93 -10.84 28.27 -2.76
C LEU A 93 -10.31 26.83 -2.94
N ASP A 94 -9.28 26.48 -2.18
CA ASP A 94 -8.65 25.17 -2.18
C ASP A 94 -9.02 24.40 -0.92
N VAL A 95 -9.41 23.14 -1.11
CA VAL A 95 -9.66 22.20 -0.01
C VAL A 95 -8.53 21.19 -0.01
N ILE A 96 -7.77 21.18 1.08
CA ILE A 96 -6.62 20.29 1.31
C ILE A 96 -7.04 19.25 2.34
N VAL A 97 -7.01 17.98 1.95
CA VAL A 97 -7.44 16.87 2.80
C VAL A 97 -6.30 15.89 2.94
N THR A 98 -6.03 15.49 4.18
CA THR A 98 -5.14 14.38 4.50
C THR A 98 -5.97 13.18 4.93
N CYS A 99 -5.83 12.06 4.24
CA CYS A 99 -6.46 10.80 4.60
C CYS A 99 -5.42 9.77 5.04
N THR A 100 -5.76 9.01 6.07
CA THR A 100 -4.91 7.95 6.62
C THR A 100 -5.63 6.61 6.53
N VAL A 101 -4.96 5.62 5.95
CA VAL A 101 -5.44 4.24 5.86
C VAL A 101 -4.56 3.36 6.75
N ARG A 102 -5.17 2.60 7.65
CA ARG A 102 -4.46 1.62 8.47
C ARG A 102 -4.22 0.36 7.64
N LEU A 103 -2.98 -0.14 7.63
CA LEU A 103 -2.71 -1.48 7.10
C LEU A 103 -3.17 -2.48 8.16
N GLY A 104 -4.23 -3.24 7.85
CA GLY A 104 -4.60 -4.39 8.67
C GLY A 104 -3.50 -5.44 8.62
N GLY A 105 -3.11 -5.99 9.78
CA GLY A 105 -2.04 -6.98 9.88
C GLY A 105 -1.39 -7.02 11.27
N TRP A 106 -0.16 -7.52 11.33
CA TRP A 106 0.62 -7.70 12.56
C TRP A 106 1.30 -6.40 13.05
N THR A 107 1.22 -5.32 12.27
CA THR A 107 1.86 -4.04 12.59
C THR A 107 0.80 -2.94 12.68
N GLU A 108 0.98 -1.99 13.61
CA GLU A 108 0.15 -0.78 13.71
C GLU A 108 0.53 0.26 12.64
N SER A 109 0.88 -0.17 11.43
CA SER A 109 1.35 0.70 10.38
C SER A 109 0.19 1.42 9.71
N ALA A 110 0.29 2.75 9.59
CA ALA A 110 -0.66 3.59 8.89
C ALA A 110 0.02 4.31 7.73
N VAL A 111 -0.72 4.51 6.65
CA VAL A 111 -0.27 5.23 5.46
C VAL A 111 -1.15 6.44 5.26
N SER A 112 -0.52 7.61 5.24
CA SER A 112 -1.20 8.89 4.98
C SER A 112 -0.93 9.39 3.55
N ALA A 113 -1.93 10.03 2.98
CA ALA A 113 -1.92 10.69 1.68
C ALA A 113 -2.59 12.05 1.77
N LEU A 114 -2.13 12.99 0.96
CA LEU A 114 -2.66 14.36 0.91
C LEU A 114 -3.14 14.66 -0.50
N ALA A 115 -4.29 15.33 -0.61
CA ALA A 115 -4.85 15.81 -1.85
C ALA A 115 -5.36 17.24 -1.69
N ARG A 116 -5.28 18.01 -2.79
CA ARG A 116 -5.77 19.39 -2.87
C ARG A 116 -6.73 19.51 -4.05
N ALA A 117 -7.89 20.11 -3.82
CA ALA A 117 -8.85 20.43 -4.86
C ALA A 117 -9.23 21.92 -4.82
N GLY A 118 -9.02 22.62 -5.94
CA GLY A 118 -9.40 24.02 -6.10
C GLY A 118 -9.50 24.40 -7.58
N PRO A 119 -9.96 25.63 -7.89
CA PRO A 119 -10.22 26.05 -9.27
C PRO A 119 -8.94 26.08 -10.10
N VAL A 120 -9.07 25.74 -11.39
CA VAL A 120 -7.96 25.92 -12.35
C VAL A 120 -7.64 27.41 -12.45
N ARG A 121 -6.37 27.76 -12.24
CA ARG A 121 -5.93 29.14 -12.46
C ARG A 121 -5.86 29.39 -13.96
N VAL A 122 -6.92 29.97 -14.51
CA VAL A 122 -6.85 30.58 -15.85
C VAL A 122 -6.03 31.86 -15.72
N ARG A 123 -4.99 31.95 -16.55
CA ARG A 123 -4.08 33.09 -16.62
C ARG A 123 -4.42 33.93 -17.84
#